data_AF-A0A1Z4R3T1-F1
#
_entry.id   AF-A0A1Z4R3T1-F1
#
_cell.length_a   1.000
_cell.length_b   1.000
_cell.length_c   1.000
_cell.angle_alpha   90.00
_cell.angle_beta   90.00
_cell.angle_gamma   90.00
#
_symmetry.space_group_name_H-M   'P 1'
#
loop_
_entity.id
_entity.type
_entity.pdbx_description
1 polymer ?
#
loop_
_entity_poly.entity_id
_entity_poly.type
_entity_poly.pdbx_seq_one_letter_code
_entity_poly.pdbx_strand_id
1 'polypeptide(L)'
;MIELSKSLKSLYIKTAQKLKASDRRQFMAEVVKGFGIGGQTLAERELGWNRRTIRKGMKELESGEPIIDAFANSGRKRIEEKLPHLLEDMKSLVDPQSQTDPSFKSTRLYTRMTSSEVRRQLIEQKGYRDGELPSNETIRRRLNELGYTLKRVIKAKPIRKIPETEAIFQELEKINTKADNEPNTLRISIDAKVAVKVGEFDRGGKTRIPTISLDHDFAEAITVTPYGIFYLSTTNYSYFL
;
A
#
# COMPACT_ATOMS: atom_id res chain seq x y z
N MET A 1 2.06 -49.64 38.48
CA MET A 1 1.56 -48.41 37.81
C MET A 1 2.73 -47.44 37.71
N ILE A 2 2.92 -46.80 36.55
CA ILE A 2 3.95 -45.74 36.43
C ILE A 2 3.46 -44.52 37.19
N GLU A 3 4.20 -44.10 38.22
CA GLU A 3 3.96 -42.84 38.93
C GLU A 3 4.89 -41.76 38.40
N LEU A 4 4.30 -40.69 37.85
CA LEU A 4 5.04 -39.53 37.36
C LEU A 4 5.31 -38.56 38.51
N SER A 5 6.57 -38.26 38.79
CA SER A 5 6.94 -37.25 39.78
C SER A 5 6.43 -35.86 39.37
N LYS A 6 6.19 -34.98 40.34
CA LYS A 6 5.71 -33.60 40.08
C LYS A 6 6.67 -32.81 39.16
N SER A 7 7.99 -33.00 39.34
CA SER A 7 9.01 -32.35 38.51
C SER A 7 8.93 -32.83 37.05
N LEU A 8 8.77 -34.13 36.83
CA LEU A 8 8.71 -34.73 35.50
C LEU A 8 7.43 -34.32 34.75
N LYS A 9 6.28 -34.28 35.44
CA LYS A 9 5.03 -33.74 34.87
C LYS A 9 5.21 -32.30 34.40
N SER A 10 5.81 -31.46 35.24
CA SER A 10 6.09 -30.05 34.91
C SER A 10 7.00 -29.92 33.69
N LEU A 11 8.05 -30.75 33.60
CA LEU A 11 8.97 -30.76 32.47
C LEU A 11 8.26 -31.13 31.17
N TYR A 12 7.48 -32.20 31.15
CA TYR A 12 6.76 -32.64 29.94
C TYR A 12 5.75 -31.60 29.47
N ILE A 13 4.96 -31.04 30.38
CA ILE A 13 3.97 -30.00 30.05
C ILE A 13 4.67 -28.76 29.46
N LYS A 14 5.72 -28.26 30.11
CA LYS A 14 6.48 -27.09 29.63
C LYS A 14 7.12 -27.33 28.26
N THR A 15 7.68 -28.52 28.06
CA THR A 15 8.32 -28.88 26.79
C THR A 15 7.29 -28.94 25.66
N ALA A 16 6.16 -29.61 25.89
CA ALA A 16 5.06 -29.66 24.94
C ALA A 16 4.49 -28.27 24.61
N GLN A 17 4.44 -27.34 25.56
CA GLN A 17 3.98 -25.97 25.32
C GLN A 17 4.95 -25.14 24.46
N LYS A 18 6.25 -25.42 24.53
CA LYS A 18 7.27 -24.74 23.71
C LYS A 18 7.29 -25.22 22.26
N LEU A 19 6.98 -26.50 22.03
CA LEU A 19 6.93 -27.09 20.70
C LEU A 19 5.66 -26.67 19.94
N LYS A 20 5.74 -26.63 18.61
CA LYS A 20 4.61 -26.24 17.73
C LYS A 20 4.22 -27.40 16.80
N ALA A 21 2.99 -27.34 16.30
CA ALA A 21 2.48 -28.20 15.23
C ALA A 21 2.85 -29.70 15.39
N SER A 22 3.55 -30.27 14.40
CA SER A 22 3.93 -31.69 14.36
C SER A 22 4.94 -32.05 15.45
N ASP A 23 5.97 -31.23 15.66
CA ASP A 23 7.02 -31.48 16.66
C ASP A 23 6.44 -31.67 18.05
N ARG A 24 5.42 -30.87 18.40
CA ARG A 24 4.69 -31.03 19.67
C ARG A 24 4.00 -32.38 19.77
N ARG A 25 3.36 -32.83 18.68
CA ARG A 25 2.62 -34.09 18.65
C ARG A 25 3.54 -35.30 18.67
N GLN A 26 4.64 -35.25 17.91
CA GLN A 26 5.67 -36.28 17.91
C GLN A 26 6.32 -36.40 19.29
N PHE A 27 6.69 -35.29 19.94
CA PHE A 27 7.18 -35.31 21.32
C PHE A 27 6.20 -35.96 22.29
N MET A 28 4.92 -35.57 22.26
CA MET A 28 3.89 -36.18 23.11
C MET A 28 3.76 -37.68 22.86
N ALA A 29 3.88 -38.11 21.60
CA ALA A 29 3.78 -39.49 21.20
C ALA A 29 5.01 -40.31 21.62
N GLU A 30 6.23 -39.76 21.56
CA GLU A 30 7.45 -40.41 22.07
C GLU A 30 7.37 -40.65 23.57
N VAL A 31 6.96 -39.63 24.33
CA VAL A 31 6.76 -39.72 25.78
C VAL A 31 5.74 -40.81 26.12
N VAL A 32 4.62 -40.85 25.40
CA VAL A 32 3.57 -41.87 25.61
C VAL A 32 4.03 -43.26 25.20
N LYS A 33 4.83 -43.39 24.13
CA LYS A 33 5.43 -44.67 23.72
C LYS A 33 6.34 -45.23 24.82
N GLY A 34 7.09 -44.36 25.50
CA GLY A 34 7.91 -44.72 26.66
C GLY A 34 7.11 -45.21 27.88
N PHE A 35 5.83 -44.84 28.01
CA PHE A 35 4.97 -45.31 29.10
C PHE A 35 4.36 -46.70 28.86
N GLY A 36 4.44 -47.23 27.63
CA GLY A 36 3.89 -48.55 27.30
C GLY A 36 2.36 -48.62 27.37
N ILE A 37 1.84 -49.81 27.71
CA ILE A 37 0.39 -50.09 27.72
C ILE A 37 -0.31 -49.17 28.73
N GLY A 38 -1.36 -48.48 28.26
CA GLY A 38 -2.11 -47.51 29.07
C GLY A 38 -1.48 -46.10 29.13
N GLY A 39 -0.35 -45.87 28.46
CA GLY A 39 0.35 -44.58 28.45
C GLY A 39 -0.52 -43.39 28.00
N GLN A 40 -1.44 -43.60 27.04
CA GLN A 40 -2.37 -42.55 26.60
C GLN A 40 -3.35 -42.14 27.72
N THR A 41 -3.87 -43.10 28.47
CA THR A 41 -4.77 -42.84 29.61
C THR A 41 -4.02 -42.15 30.74
N LEU A 42 -2.78 -42.57 31.00
CA LEU A 42 -1.91 -41.92 31.98
C LEU A 42 -1.61 -40.46 31.59
N ALA A 43 -1.24 -40.20 30.33
CA ALA A 43 -0.95 -38.85 29.86
C ALA A 43 -2.17 -37.92 29.87
N GLU A 44 -3.37 -38.44 29.56
CA GLU A 44 -4.61 -37.68 29.69
C GLU A 44 -4.88 -37.28 31.16
N ARG A 45 -4.76 -38.23 32.08
CA ARG A 45 -5.02 -38.01 33.52
C ARG A 45 -3.98 -37.11 34.17
N GLU A 46 -2.70 -37.34 33.90
CA GLU A 46 -1.59 -36.74 34.64
C GLU A 46 -1.01 -35.49 33.97
N LEU A 47 -1.09 -35.39 32.65
CA LEU A 47 -0.51 -34.28 31.87
C LEU A 47 -1.59 -33.43 31.16
N GLY A 48 -2.85 -33.85 31.19
CA GLY A 48 -3.96 -33.15 30.52
C GLY A 48 -3.89 -33.23 28.99
N TRP A 49 -3.14 -34.18 28.44
CA TRP A 49 -2.95 -34.28 27.00
C TRP A 49 -4.11 -35.00 26.31
N ASN A 50 -4.63 -34.40 25.24
CA ASN A 50 -5.72 -34.98 24.47
C ASN A 50 -5.24 -36.23 23.69
N ARG A 51 -5.90 -37.38 23.94
CA ARG A 51 -5.57 -38.64 23.27
C ARG A 51 -5.68 -38.62 21.74
N ARG A 52 -6.54 -37.77 21.15
CA ARG A 52 -6.62 -37.58 19.69
C ARG A 52 -5.35 -36.93 19.13
N THR A 53 -4.79 -35.96 19.85
CA THR A 53 -3.51 -35.31 19.51
C THR A 53 -2.36 -36.31 19.59
N ILE A 54 -2.32 -37.12 20.65
CA ILE A 54 -1.32 -38.18 20.82
C ILE A 54 -1.43 -39.22 19.69
N ARG A 55 -2.63 -39.70 19.35
CA ARG A 55 -2.83 -40.64 18.23
C ARG A 55 -2.37 -40.08 16.90
N LYS A 56 -2.60 -38.78 16.65
CA LYS A 56 -2.08 -38.09 15.45
C LYS A 56 -0.54 -38.09 15.46
N GLY A 57 0.07 -37.74 16.59
CA GLY A 57 1.52 -37.78 16.77
C GLY A 57 2.14 -39.18 16.63
N MET A 58 1.46 -40.24 17.09
CA MET A 58 1.92 -41.62 16.92
C MET A 58 1.99 -42.01 15.44
N LYS A 59 0.99 -41.62 14.64
CA LYS A 59 1.03 -41.82 13.19
C LYS A 59 2.17 -41.03 12.54
N GLU A 60 2.41 -39.81 12.98
CA GLU A 60 3.52 -38.97 12.50
C GLU A 60 4.89 -39.56 12.86
N LEU A 61 5.02 -40.23 14.02
CA LEU A 61 6.24 -40.95 14.41
C LEU A 61 6.44 -42.23 13.61
N GLU A 62 5.37 -43.01 13.39
CA GLU A 62 5.44 -44.28 12.65
C GLU A 62 5.74 -44.07 11.16
N SER A 63 5.17 -43.03 10.56
CA SER A 63 5.42 -42.67 9.16
C SER A 63 6.72 -41.89 8.95
N GLY A 64 7.26 -41.25 9.99
CA GLY A 64 8.41 -40.35 9.90
C GLY A 64 8.09 -38.99 9.26
N GLU A 65 6.84 -38.74 8.87
CA GLU A 65 6.41 -37.52 8.19
C GLU A 65 5.34 -36.76 8.97
N PRO A 66 5.38 -35.41 8.98
CA PRO A 66 4.36 -34.60 9.64
C PRO A 66 3.03 -34.64 8.88
N ILE A 67 1.92 -34.85 9.60
CA ILE A 67 0.58 -34.73 8.99
C ILE A 67 0.22 -33.25 8.93
N ILE A 68 0.38 -32.69 7.73
CA ILE A 68 0.07 -31.30 7.41
C ILE A 68 -1.44 -31.07 7.50
N ASP A 69 -1.84 -30.04 8.24
CA ASP A 69 -3.24 -29.64 8.34
C ASP A 69 -3.69 -29.00 7.02
N ALA A 70 -4.80 -29.48 6.46
CA ALA A 70 -5.33 -29.03 5.18
C ALA A 70 -6.13 -27.72 5.29
N PHE A 71 -5.57 -26.69 5.97
CA PHE A 71 -6.24 -25.39 6.13
C PHE A 71 -6.56 -24.74 4.79
N ALA A 72 -5.73 -24.95 3.76
CA ALA A 72 -5.97 -24.48 2.40
C ALA A 72 -7.27 -25.04 1.77
N ASN A 73 -7.71 -26.22 2.22
CA ASN A 73 -8.94 -26.85 1.76
C ASN A 73 -10.17 -26.41 2.58
N SER A 74 -9.96 -25.58 3.60
CA SER A 74 -11.00 -25.07 4.48
C SER A 74 -11.32 -23.59 4.17
N GLY A 75 -12.56 -23.20 4.39
CA GLY A 75 -13.01 -21.82 4.21
C GLY A 75 -13.87 -21.60 2.97
N ARG A 76 -14.31 -20.35 2.78
CA ARG A 76 -15.19 -19.97 1.69
C ARG A 76 -14.37 -19.79 0.41
N LYS A 77 -14.75 -20.54 -0.62
CA LYS A 77 -14.25 -20.40 -2.00
C LYS A 77 -14.27 -18.97 -2.48
N ARG A 78 -13.33 -18.63 -3.35
CA ARG A 78 -13.22 -17.29 -3.95
C ARG A 78 -14.45 -16.99 -4.80
N ILE A 79 -14.79 -15.71 -4.99
CA ILE A 79 -16.01 -15.36 -5.74
C ILE A 79 -15.88 -15.71 -7.21
N GLU A 80 -14.65 -15.70 -7.70
CA GLU A 80 -14.22 -16.07 -9.05
C GLU A 80 -14.52 -17.54 -9.37
N GLU A 81 -14.59 -18.42 -8.36
CA GLU A 81 -15.02 -19.80 -8.57
C GLU A 81 -16.52 -19.90 -8.90
N LYS A 82 -17.32 -18.92 -8.46
CA LYS A 82 -18.75 -18.83 -8.76
C LYS A 82 -19.03 -17.97 -9.99
N LEU A 83 -18.24 -16.90 -10.16
CA LEU A 83 -18.36 -15.92 -11.24
C LEU A 83 -17.00 -15.81 -11.96
N PRO A 84 -16.68 -16.74 -12.89
CA PRO A 84 -15.37 -16.81 -13.54
C PRO A 84 -14.97 -15.53 -14.29
N HIS A 85 -15.95 -14.84 -14.88
CA HIS A 85 -15.72 -13.63 -15.69
C HIS A 85 -15.73 -12.34 -14.88
N LEU A 86 -16.01 -12.39 -13.57
CA LEU A 86 -16.18 -11.19 -12.74
C LEU A 86 -14.94 -10.28 -12.77
N LEU A 87 -13.74 -10.84 -12.70
CA LEU A 87 -12.51 -10.03 -12.71
C LEU A 87 -12.27 -9.36 -14.05
N GLU A 88 -12.55 -10.06 -15.14
CA GLU A 88 -12.42 -9.51 -16.50
C GLU A 88 -13.42 -8.38 -16.72
N ASP A 89 -14.66 -8.58 -16.29
CA ASP A 89 -15.69 -7.54 -16.36
C ASP A 89 -15.34 -6.32 -15.51
N MET A 90 -14.85 -6.52 -14.29
CA MET A 90 -14.37 -5.43 -13.44
C MET A 90 -13.25 -4.64 -14.10
N LYS A 91 -12.26 -5.32 -14.72
CA LYS A 91 -11.19 -4.65 -15.48
C LYS A 91 -11.76 -3.82 -16.63
N SER A 92 -12.65 -4.40 -17.43
CA SER A 92 -13.23 -3.72 -18.59
C SER A 92 -13.98 -2.42 -18.23
N LEU A 93 -14.57 -2.34 -17.04
CA LEU A 93 -15.24 -1.14 -16.53
C LEU A 93 -14.24 -0.09 -15.99
N VAL A 94 -13.17 -0.54 -15.35
CA VAL A 94 -12.27 0.32 -14.57
C VAL A 94 -11.08 0.81 -15.40
N ASP A 95 -10.57 0.00 -16.33
CA ASP A 95 -9.40 0.34 -17.17
C ASP A 95 -9.57 1.65 -17.95
N PRO A 96 -10.69 1.91 -18.64
CA PRO A 96 -10.88 3.16 -19.40
C PRO A 96 -10.86 4.42 -18.52
N GLN A 97 -11.13 4.27 -17.21
CA GLN A 97 -11.22 5.37 -16.25
C GLN A 97 -10.01 5.43 -15.30
N SER A 98 -9.01 4.59 -15.56
CA SER A 98 -7.80 4.50 -14.75
C SER A 98 -6.69 5.38 -15.31
N GLN A 99 -5.94 6.00 -14.41
CA GLN A 99 -4.78 6.82 -14.73
C GLN A 99 -3.54 6.23 -14.06
N THR A 100 -2.46 6.04 -14.81
CA THR A 100 -1.17 5.65 -14.23
C THR A 100 -0.65 6.74 -13.28
N ASP A 101 0.28 6.37 -12.39
CA ASP A 101 0.94 7.31 -11.49
C ASP A 101 1.61 8.46 -12.28
N PRO A 102 1.17 9.72 -12.11
CA PRO A 102 1.74 10.86 -12.84
C PRO A 102 3.23 11.08 -12.59
N SER A 103 3.76 10.59 -11.47
CA SER A 103 5.19 10.69 -11.16
C SER A 103 6.03 9.62 -11.88
N PHE A 104 5.39 8.61 -12.48
CA PHE A 104 6.01 7.42 -13.08
C PHE A 104 6.99 6.69 -12.16
N LYS A 105 6.90 6.91 -10.83
CA LYS A 105 7.71 6.22 -9.83
C LYS A 105 7.09 4.89 -9.37
N SER A 106 5.83 4.64 -9.74
CA SER A 106 5.12 3.41 -9.41
C SER A 106 4.22 2.95 -10.57
N THR A 107 3.86 1.67 -10.56
CA THR A 107 2.93 1.04 -11.51
C THR A 107 1.47 1.10 -11.03
N ARG A 108 1.17 1.97 -10.06
CA ARG A 108 -0.18 2.07 -9.50
C ARG A 108 -1.14 2.68 -10.52
N LEU A 109 -2.34 2.09 -10.60
CA LEU A 109 -3.44 2.60 -11.40
C LEU A 109 -4.43 3.32 -10.50
N TYR A 110 -4.58 4.63 -10.69
CA TYR A 110 -5.56 5.43 -9.98
C TYR A 110 -6.90 5.39 -10.71
N THR A 111 -7.93 4.84 -10.07
CA THR A 111 -9.29 4.87 -10.59
C THR A 111 -10.11 5.99 -9.96
N ARG A 112 -11.03 6.55 -10.74
CA ARG A 112 -12.08 7.48 -10.26
C ARG A 112 -13.32 6.75 -9.74
N MET A 113 -13.44 5.46 -10.03
CA MET A 113 -14.63 4.66 -9.72
C MET A 113 -14.51 4.02 -8.34
N THR A 114 -15.54 4.16 -7.51
CA THR A 114 -15.62 3.48 -6.21
C THR A 114 -16.09 2.05 -6.37
N SER A 115 -15.89 1.20 -5.35
CA SER A 115 -16.37 -0.19 -5.42
C SER A 115 -17.90 -0.30 -5.50
N SER A 116 -18.64 0.65 -4.92
CA SER A 116 -20.10 0.71 -5.05
C SER A 116 -20.53 1.05 -6.47
N GLU A 117 -19.80 1.95 -7.13
CA GLU A 117 -20.07 2.33 -8.52
C GLU A 117 -19.71 1.22 -9.49
N VAL A 118 -18.57 0.53 -9.29
CA VAL A 118 -18.24 -0.70 -10.04
C VAL A 118 -19.35 -1.73 -9.90
N ARG A 119 -19.87 -1.94 -8.68
CA ARG A 119 -20.99 -2.87 -8.46
C ARG A 119 -22.24 -2.47 -9.24
N ARG A 120 -22.59 -1.18 -9.25
CA ARG A 120 -23.73 -0.66 -10.02
C ARG A 120 -23.54 -0.90 -11.52
N GLN A 121 -22.35 -0.62 -12.05
CA GLN A 121 -22.05 -0.80 -13.47
C GLN A 121 -21.98 -2.27 -13.90
N LEU A 122 -21.57 -3.18 -13.01
CA LEU A 122 -21.68 -4.62 -13.27
C LEU A 122 -23.15 -5.04 -13.46
N ILE A 123 -24.09 -4.46 -12.70
CA ILE A 123 -25.52 -4.73 -12.90
C ILE A 123 -26.00 -4.10 -14.22
N GLU A 124 -25.74 -2.81 -14.41
CA GLU A 124 -26.29 -2.03 -15.54
C GLU A 124 -25.70 -2.44 -16.90
N GLN A 125 -24.39 -2.68 -16.99
CA GLN A 125 -23.69 -2.89 -18.27
C GLN A 125 -23.36 -4.36 -18.53
N LYS A 126 -23.18 -5.17 -17.47
CA LYS A 126 -22.80 -6.59 -17.59
C LYS A 126 -23.94 -7.55 -17.23
N GLY A 127 -25.09 -7.02 -16.80
CA GLY A 127 -26.32 -7.79 -16.60
C GLY A 127 -26.32 -8.70 -15.37
N TYR A 128 -25.39 -8.49 -14.43
CA TYR A 128 -25.36 -9.25 -13.19
C TYR A 128 -26.59 -8.91 -12.31
N ARG A 129 -27.13 -9.91 -11.62
CA ARG A 129 -28.19 -9.74 -10.62
C ARG A 129 -27.59 -9.23 -9.31
N ASP A 130 -28.39 -8.46 -8.57
CA ASP A 130 -27.95 -7.93 -7.28
C ASP A 130 -27.54 -9.04 -6.29
N GLY A 131 -28.30 -10.14 -6.25
CA GLY A 131 -28.08 -11.25 -5.33
C GLY A 131 -26.90 -12.16 -5.65
N GLU A 132 -26.37 -12.15 -6.87
CA GLU A 132 -25.17 -12.94 -7.22
C GLU A 132 -23.87 -12.17 -7.00
N LEU A 133 -23.91 -10.84 -7.08
CA LEU A 133 -22.74 -10.00 -6.87
C LEU A 133 -22.30 -10.03 -5.42
N PRO A 134 -20.97 -10.05 -5.16
CA PRO A 134 -20.47 -9.99 -3.81
C PRO A 134 -20.64 -8.58 -3.22
N SER A 135 -20.34 -8.44 -1.93
CA SER A 135 -20.39 -7.16 -1.24
C SER A 135 -19.39 -6.14 -1.83
N ASN A 136 -19.68 -4.85 -1.64
CA ASN A 136 -18.77 -3.75 -2.01
C ASN A 136 -17.36 -3.92 -1.45
N GLU A 137 -17.22 -4.52 -0.26
CA GLU A 137 -15.92 -4.80 0.36
C GLU A 137 -15.15 -5.90 -0.38
N THR A 138 -15.85 -6.93 -0.86
CA THR A 138 -15.22 -7.97 -1.68
C THR A 138 -14.76 -7.38 -3.01
N ILE A 139 -15.59 -6.56 -3.66
CA ILE A 139 -15.24 -5.85 -4.90
C ILE A 139 -14.03 -4.94 -4.67
N ARG A 140 -14.01 -4.17 -3.57
CA ARG A 140 -12.87 -3.31 -3.19
C ARG A 140 -11.58 -4.12 -3.06
N ARG A 141 -11.62 -5.25 -2.34
CA ARG A 141 -10.44 -6.12 -2.20
C ARG A 141 -9.95 -6.63 -3.56
N ARG A 142 -10.86 -7.02 -4.45
CA ARG A 142 -10.49 -7.47 -5.81
C ARG A 142 -9.90 -6.35 -6.65
N LEU A 143 -10.45 -5.14 -6.60
CA LEU A 143 -9.86 -3.97 -7.26
C LEU A 143 -8.43 -3.70 -6.79
N ASN A 144 -8.19 -3.77 -5.47
CA ASN A 144 -6.85 -3.59 -4.91
C ASN A 144 -5.88 -4.70 -5.36
N GLU A 145 -6.32 -5.96 -5.40
CA GLU A 145 -5.52 -7.09 -5.89
C GLU A 145 -5.18 -6.96 -7.38
N LEU A 146 -6.07 -6.32 -8.16
CA LEU A 146 -5.83 -5.97 -9.57
C LEU A 146 -4.92 -4.74 -9.75
N GLY A 147 -4.51 -4.08 -8.66
CA GLY A 147 -3.63 -2.92 -8.69
C GLY A 147 -4.33 -1.56 -8.81
N TYR A 148 -5.68 -1.53 -8.81
CA TYR A 148 -6.43 -0.28 -8.81
C TYR A 148 -6.49 0.32 -7.41
N THR A 149 -6.17 1.60 -7.32
CA THR A 149 -6.15 2.36 -6.07
C THR A 149 -6.96 3.65 -6.23
N LEU A 150 -7.61 4.10 -5.18
CA LEU A 150 -8.25 5.43 -5.20
C LEU A 150 -7.20 6.53 -5.08
N LYS A 151 -7.39 7.62 -5.81
CA LYS A 151 -6.53 8.80 -5.68
C LYS A 151 -6.83 9.51 -4.36
N ARG A 152 -5.77 9.85 -3.61
CA ARG A 152 -5.93 10.68 -2.41
C ARG A 152 -6.48 12.05 -2.79
N VAL A 153 -7.46 12.54 -2.03
CA VAL A 153 -7.97 13.90 -2.19
C VAL A 153 -6.84 14.89 -1.91
N ILE A 154 -6.50 15.70 -2.92
CA ILE A 154 -5.52 16.77 -2.80
C ILE A 154 -6.23 17.99 -2.22
N LYS A 155 -5.74 18.52 -1.10
CA LYS A 155 -6.22 19.77 -0.50
C LYS A 155 -5.60 20.97 -1.22
N ALA A 156 -6.00 21.18 -2.48
CA ALA A 156 -5.50 22.28 -3.32
C ALA A 156 -6.41 23.52 -3.32
N LYS A 157 -7.54 23.49 -2.60
CA LYS A 157 -8.41 24.66 -2.49
C LYS A 157 -7.71 25.75 -1.65
N PRO A 158 -7.53 26.97 -2.18
CA PRO A 158 -6.87 28.04 -1.45
C PRO A 158 -7.69 28.45 -0.22
N ILE A 159 -7.02 28.61 0.92
CA ILE A 159 -7.66 28.99 2.20
C ILE A 159 -8.11 30.46 2.18
N ARG A 160 -7.39 31.32 1.44
CA ARG A 160 -7.72 32.73 1.28
C ARG A 160 -7.91 33.02 -0.20
N LYS A 161 -9.13 33.36 -0.59
CA LYS A 161 -9.49 33.94 -1.88
C LYS A 161 -10.15 35.28 -1.57
N ILE A 162 -9.58 36.38 -2.07
CA ILE A 162 -10.20 37.70 -1.92
C ILE A 162 -11.35 37.83 -2.94
N PRO A 163 -12.47 38.49 -2.60
CA PRO A 163 -13.62 38.64 -3.50
C PRO A 163 -13.26 39.18 -4.89
N GLU A 164 -12.28 40.07 -4.95
CA GLU A 164 -11.88 40.83 -6.14
C GLU A 164 -10.93 40.06 -7.06
N THR A 165 -10.53 38.83 -6.69
CA THR A 165 -9.55 38.03 -7.46
C THR A 165 -9.92 37.97 -8.95
N GLU A 166 -11.19 37.72 -9.25
CA GLU A 166 -11.67 37.61 -10.63
C GLU A 166 -11.62 38.96 -11.36
N ALA A 167 -12.02 40.04 -10.68
CA ALA A 167 -12.01 41.39 -11.22
C ALA A 167 -10.57 41.85 -11.55
N ILE A 168 -9.60 41.49 -10.69
CA ILE A 168 -8.17 41.77 -10.91
C ILE A 168 -7.68 41.05 -12.18
N PHE A 169 -8.00 39.76 -12.36
CA PHE A 169 -7.58 39.02 -13.55
C PHE A 169 -8.24 39.52 -14.83
N GLN A 170 -9.53 39.88 -14.79
CA GLN A 170 -10.23 40.47 -15.93
C GLN A 170 -9.61 41.80 -16.35
N GLU A 171 -9.25 42.66 -15.39
CA GLU A 171 -8.61 43.94 -15.70
C GLU A 171 -7.19 43.76 -16.23
N LEU A 172 -6.42 42.83 -15.65
CA LEU A 172 -5.12 42.43 -16.17
C LEU A 172 -5.21 41.91 -17.62
N GLU A 173 -6.22 41.11 -17.95
CA GLU A 173 -6.43 40.60 -19.31
C GLU A 173 -6.70 41.72 -20.32
N LYS A 174 -7.54 42.71 -19.94
CA LYS A 174 -7.77 43.90 -20.78
C LYS A 174 -6.49 44.70 -21.00
N ILE A 175 -5.73 44.96 -19.93
CA ILE A 175 -4.47 45.72 -19.99
C ILE A 175 -3.45 44.97 -20.86
N ASN A 176 -3.33 43.65 -20.68
CA ASN A 176 -2.44 42.81 -21.46
C ASN A 176 -2.81 42.83 -22.95
N THR A 177 -4.10 42.65 -23.27
CA THR A 177 -4.59 42.66 -24.65
C THR A 177 -4.36 44.02 -25.30
N LYS A 178 -4.55 45.12 -24.58
CA LYS A 178 -4.26 46.47 -25.07
C LYS A 178 -2.76 46.64 -25.36
N ALA A 179 -1.90 46.24 -24.42
CA ALA A 179 -0.45 46.33 -24.57
C ALA A 179 0.07 45.49 -25.74
N ASP A 180 -0.46 44.28 -25.93
CA ASP A 180 -0.06 43.39 -27.03
C ASP A 180 -0.45 43.95 -28.43
N ASN A 181 -1.47 44.83 -28.50
CA ASN A 181 -1.94 45.46 -29.74
C ASN A 181 -1.29 46.84 -30.03
N GLU A 182 -0.52 47.40 -29.09
CA GLU A 182 0.13 48.70 -29.25
C GLU A 182 1.59 48.53 -29.71
N PRO A 183 1.97 48.95 -30.94
CA PRO A 183 3.31 48.70 -31.49
C PRO A 183 4.47 49.30 -30.69
N ASN A 184 4.21 50.34 -29.90
CA ASN A 184 5.20 51.06 -29.09
C ASN A 184 5.19 50.64 -27.62
N THR A 185 4.41 49.62 -27.25
CA THR A 185 4.26 49.17 -25.86
C THR A 185 4.86 47.77 -25.72
N LEU A 186 5.77 47.60 -24.76
CA LEU A 186 6.46 46.34 -24.52
C LEU A 186 5.92 45.68 -23.25
N ARG A 187 5.34 44.48 -23.38
CA ARG A 187 4.93 43.68 -22.22
C ARG A 187 6.04 42.73 -21.78
N ILE A 188 6.50 42.91 -20.55
CA ILE A 188 7.51 42.07 -19.90
C ILE A 188 6.88 41.44 -18.67
N SER A 189 7.05 40.14 -18.49
CA SER A 189 6.73 39.43 -17.25
C SER A 189 8.01 39.19 -16.47
N ILE A 190 8.03 39.60 -15.20
CA ILE A 190 9.15 39.35 -14.29
C ILE A 190 8.67 38.43 -13.19
N ASP A 191 9.30 37.26 -13.05
CA ASP A 191 8.97 36.28 -12.02
C ASP A 191 10.17 36.07 -11.10
N ALA A 192 10.04 36.50 -9.84
CA ALA A 192 11.06 36.28 -8.82
C ALA A 192 10.85 34.90 -8.17
N LYS A 193 11.93 34.14 -8.03
CA LYS A 193 11.92 32.85 -7.32
C LYS A 193 12.25 33.05 -5.84
N VAL A 194 12.35 31.92 -5.14
CA VAL A 194 12.81 31.89 -3.75
C VAL A 194 14.25 32.38 -3.68
N ALA A 195 14.55 33.18 -2.66
CA ALA A 195 15.88 33.69 -2.40
C ALA A 195 16.90 32.55 -2.15
N VAL A 196 18.10 32.70 -2.69
CA VAL A 196 19.13 31.67 -2.78
C VAL A 196 20.43 32.16 -2.18
N LYS A 197 21.00 31.40 -1.24
CA LYS A 197 22.33 31.68 -0.67
C LYS A 197 23.43 31.42 -1.70
N VAL A 198 24.32 32.38 -1.95
CA VAL A 198 25.48 32.23 -2.84
C VAL A 198 26.66 31.65 -2.06
N GLY A 199 27.24 30.55 -2.55
CA GLY A 199 28.36 29.85 -1.92
C GLY A 199 28.29 28.33 -2.08
N GLU A 200 29.13 27.60 -1.32
CA GLU A 200 29.23 26.13 -1.30
C GLU A 200 28.09 25.46 -0.50
N PHE A 201 26.84 25.85 -0.77
CA PHE A 201 25.65 25.34 -0.09
C PHE A 201 24.93 24.27 -0.91
N ASP A 202 24.51 23.17 -0.26
CA ASP A 202 23.72 22.11 -0.91
C ASP A 202 22.23 22.50 -1.00
N ARG A 203 21.59 22.09 -2.11
CA ARG A 203 20.15 22.26 -2.36
C ARG A 203 19.46 20.95 -2.77
N GLY A 204 20.07 19.80 -2.47
CA GLY A 204 19.52 18.48 -2.78
C GLY A 204 19.63 18.11 -4.26
N GLY A 205 20.56 18.71 -4.99
CA GLY A 205 20.85 18.39 -6.38
C GLY A 205 21.56 17.04 -6.52
N LYS A 206 21.60 16.50 -7.75
CA LYS A 206 22.39 15.31 -8.07
C LYS A 206 23.38 15.63 -9.18
N THR A 207 24.65 15.35 -8.93
CA THR A 207 25.75 15.55 -9.88
C THR A 207 26.43 14.22 -10.20
N ARG A 208 26.98 14.10 -11.41
CA ARG A 208 27.81 12.94 -11.81
C ARG A 208 29.27 13.08 -11.40
N ILE A 209 29.66 14.28 -10.96
CA ILE A 209 31.00 14.62 -10.53
C ILE A 209 30.97 14.69 -9.00
N PRO A 210 31.96 14.12 -8.29
CA PRO A 210 32.06 14.30 -6.85
C PRO A 210 32.20 15.80 -6.52
N THR A 211 31.15 16.37 -5.94
CA THR A 211 31.10 17.77 -5.52
C THR A 211 30.88 17.79 -4.01
N ILE A 212 31.68 18.58 -3.31
CA ILE A 212 31.63 18.74 -1.86
C ILE A 212 30.96 20.08 -1.56
N SER A 213 30.11 20.10 -0.54
CA SER A 213 29.45 21.29 -0.01
C SER A 213 29.79 21.46 1.47
N LEU A 214 29.49 22.63 2.03
CA LEU A 214 29.56 22.88 3.46
C LEU A 214 28.60 21.95 4.21
N ASP A 215 29.04 21.44 5.36
CA ASP A 215 28.23 20.60 6.26
C ASP A 215 27.12 21.40 6.95
N HIS A 216 27.33 22.71 7.09
CA HIS A 216 26.40 23.61 7.76
C HIS A 216 26.25 24.97 7.08
N ASP A 217 25.03 25.52 7.14
CA ASP A 217 24.60 26.76 6.50
C ASP A 217 24.64 27.99 7.44
N PHE A 218 25.66 28.11 8.29
CA PHE A 218 25.72 29.12 9.37
C PHE A 218 26.37 30.47 9.00
N ALA A 219 27.02 30.59 7.84
CA ALA A 219 27.65 31.85 7.44
C ALA A 219 26.62 32.93 7.07
N GLU A 220 26.96 34.21 7.27
CA GLU A 220 26.27 35.36 6.67
C GLU A 220 26.41 35.31 5.14
N ALA A 221 25.62 34.43 4.52
CA ALA A 221 25.67 34.19 3.09
C ALA A 221 24.95 35.31 2.35
N ILE A 222 25.62 35.87 1.36
CA ILE A 222 24.99 36.76 0.38
C ILE A 222 23.82 35.98 -0.23
N THR A 223 22.62 36.53 -0.12
CA THR A 223 21.42 35.92 -0.68
C THR A 223 21.00 36.71 -1.91
N VAL A 224 20.82 36.02 -3.02
CA VAL A 224 20.30 36.60 -4.28
C VAL A 224 18.90 36.07 -4.51
N THR A 225 18.01 36.93 -5.00
CA THR A 225 16.66 36.51 -5.41
C THR A 225 16.65 36.45 -6.93
N PRO A 226 16.84 35.27 -7.52
CA PRO A 226 16.87 35.17 -8.96
C PRO A 226 15.49 35.49 -9.52
N TYR A 227 15.46 36.23 -10.62
CA TYR A 227 14.25 36.57 -11.33
C TYR A 227 14.40 36.28 -12.82
N GLY A 228 13.36 35.68 -13.39
CA GLY A 228 13.26 35.47 -14.83
C GLY A 228 12.59 36.67 -15.48
N ILE A 229 13.20 37.21 -16.53
CA ILE A 229 12.54 38.19 -17.40
C ILE A 229 12.03 37.44 -18.62
N PHE A 230 10.71 37.45 -18.81
CA PHE A 230 10.04 36.83 -19.93
C PHE A 230 9.46 37.89 -20.85
N TYR A 231 9.88 37.87 -22.11
CA TYR A 231 9.35 38.72 -23.14
C TYR A 231 8.24 37.99 -23.89
N LEU A 232 7.02 38.52 -23.87
CA LEU A 232 5.84 37.76 -24.29
C LEU A 232 5.64 37.66 -25.81
N SER A 233 6.31 38.49 -26.62
CA SER A 233 6.14 38.47 -28.08
C SER A 233 7.13 37.55 -28.82
N THR A 234 8.17 37.05 -28.13
CA THR A 234 9.14 36.10 -28.69
C THR A 234 9.32 34.97 -27.70
N THR A 235 9.35 33.70 -28.13
CA THR A 235 9.47 32.53 -27.26
C THR A 235 10.88 32.38 -26.62
N ASN A 236 11.54 33.50 -26.29
CA ASN A 236 12.90 33.56 -25.77
C ASN A 236 12.89 33.86 -24.26
N TYR A 237 13.68 33.08 -23.52
CA TYR A 237 13.85 33.20 -22.08
C TYR A 237 15.21 33.81 -21.77
N SER A 238 15.24 34.85 -20.93
CA SER A 238 16.47 35.39 -20.37
C SER A 238 16.45 35.22 -18.85
N TYR A 239 17.33 34.36 -18.32
CA TYR A 239 17.50 34.17 -16.89
C TYR A 239 18.55 35.16 -16.38
N PHE A 240 18.19 35.95 -15.37
CA PHE A 240 19.11 36.85 -14.67
C PHE A 240 19.24 36.39 -13.22
N LEU A 241 20.47 36.45 -12.69
CA LEU A 241 20.82 36.05 -11.32
C LEU A 241 20.50 37.17 -10.32
#